data_AF-A0A971KSB0-F1
#
_entry.id   AF-A0A971KSB0-F1
#
_cell.length_a   1.000
_cell.length_b   1.000
_cell.length_c   1.000
_cell.angle_alpha   90.00
_cell.angle_beta   90.00
_cell.angle_gamma   90.00
#
_symmetry.space_group_name_H-M   'P 1'
#
loop_
_entity.id
_entity.type
_entity.pdbx_description
1 polymer ?
#
loop_
_entity_poly.entity_id
_entity_poly.type
_entity_poly.pdbx_seq_one_letter_code
_entity_poly.pdbx_strand_id
1 'polypeptide(L)' 'MNFMAVNYPNFDYPEPEEVVLAIKNDLKVLEVPVKMRERFAGKSSISALGSVYYMIKVMLAMFFIALRKHKKMD' A
#
# COMPACT_ATOMS: atom_id res chain seq x y z
N MET A 1 2.52 13.74 15.17
CA MET A 1 2.06 13.82 13.75
C MET A 1 3.11 13.38 12.72
N ASN A 2 4.25 12.80 13.09
CA ASN A 2 5.38 12.58 12.15
C ASN A 2 5.70 11.12 11.79
N PHE A 3 4.89 10.14 12.21
CA PHE A 3 5.24 8.73 12.04
C PHE A 3 5.34 8.31 10.56
N MET A 4 4.39 8.72 9.72
CA MET A 4 4.44 8.40 8.29
C MET A 4 5.57 9.13 7.57
N ALA A 5 5.90 10.37 7.96
CA ALA A 5 7.02 11.09 7.36
C ALA A 5 8.38 10.38 7.57
N VAL A 6 8.52 9.59 8.64
CA VAL A 6 9.76 8.89 9.00
C VAL A 6 9.75 7.41 8.60
N ASN A 7 8.59 6.76 8.61
CA ASN A 7 8.47 5.31 8.38
C ASN A 7 7.77 4.97 7.06
N TYR A 8 7.68 5.95 6.14
CA TYR A 8 7.14 5.74 4.79
C TYR A 8 7.84 4.55 4.11
N PRO A 9 7.09 3.59 3.52
CA PRO A 9 7.69 2.48 2.79
C PRO A 9 8.42 2.99 1.53
N ASN A 10 9.61 2.46 1.26
CA ASN A 10 10.46 2.92 0.14
C ASN A 10 10.46 1.95 -1.06
N PHE A 11 9.56 0.95 -1.08
CA PHE A 11 9.54 -0.10 -2.09
C PHE A 11 8.62 0.27 -3.28
N ASP A 12 8.51 -0.66 -4.24
CA ASP A 12 7.79 -0.49 -5.51
C ASP A 12 6.31 -0.10 -5.36
N TYR A 13 5.67 -0.37 -4.21
CA TYR A 13 4.22 -0.18 -3.98
C TYR A 13 3.95 0.42 -2.59
N PRO A 14 4.33 1.68 -2.33
CA PRO A 14 4.24 2.26 -0.99
C PRO A 14 2.79 2.37 -0.50
N GLU A 15 1.82 2.59 -1.39
CA GLU A 15 0.43 2.83 -1.00
C GLU A 15 -0.23 1.66 -0.24
N PRO A 16 -0.21 0.40 -0.73
CA PRO A 16 -0.73 -0.74 0.03
C PRO A 16 0.09 -1.02 1.29
N GLU A 17 1.39 -0.77 1.24
CA GLU A 17 2.33 -0.99 2.34
C GLU A 17 2.08 -0.04 3.52
N GLU A 18 1.79 1.23 3.23
CA GLU A 18 1.45 2.26 4.21
C GLU A 18 0.20 1.92 4.99
N VAL A 19 -0.83 1.41 4.33
CA VAL A 19 -2.10 1.04 4.99
C VAL A 19 -1.86 -0.07 6.00
N VAL A 20 -1.10 -1.10 5.62
CA VAL A 20 -0.72 -2.19 6.54
C VAL A 20 0.10 -1.65 7.71
N LEU A 21 1.08 -0.78 7.43
CA LEU A 21 1.90 -0.16 8.47
C LEU A 21 1.06 0.71 9.42
N ALA A 22 0.08 1.45 8.90
CA ALA A 22 -0.81 2.29 9.68
C ALA A 22 -1.63 1.46 10.67
N ILE A 23 -2.35 0.46 10.15
CA ILE A 23 -3.19 -0.44 10.95
C ILE A 23 -2.34 -1.14 12.01
N LYS A 24 -1.14 -1.57 11.64
CA LYS A 24 -0.24 -2.27 12.55
C LYS A 24 0.28 -1.43 13.71
N ASN A 25 0.40 -0.12 13.55
CA ASN A 25 0.89 0.78 14.61
C ASN A 25 -0.27 1.60 15.20
N ASP A 26 -1.47 1.00 15.26
CA ASP A 26 -2.67 1.54 15.90
C ASP A 26 -3.13 2.91 15.37
N LEU A 27 -2.77 3.26 14.12
CA LEU A 27 -3.27 4.46 13.47
C LEU A 27 -4.71 4.24 12.98
N LYS A 28 -5.53 5.28 13.09
CA LYS A 28 -6.91 5.25 12.59
C LYS A 28 -6.92 5.37 11.07
N VAL A 29 -7.45 4.35 10.41
CA VAL A 29 -7.69 4.31 8.96
C VAL A 29 -9.19 4.28 8.72
N LEU A 30 -9.67 5.08 7.77
CA LEU A 30 -11.07 5.21 7.41
C LEU A 30 -11.19 5.16 5.88
N GLU A 31 -12.16 4.41 5.39
CA GLU A 31 -12.49 4.37 3.96
C GLU A 31 -13.52 5.45 3.65
N VAL A 32 -13.33 6.17 2.55
CA VAL A 32 -14.24 7.24 2.09
C VAL A 32 -14.75 6.85 0.70
N PRO A 33 -16.08 6.76 0.49
CA PRO A 33 -16.63 6.38 -0.80
C PRO A 33 -16.39 7.48 -1.84
N VAL A 34 -16.04 7.09 -3.07
CA VAL A 34 -15.82 7.99 -4.21
C VAL A 34 -16.51 7.46 -5.46
N LYS A 35 -16.96 8.38 -6.33
CA LYS A 35 -17.52 8.02 -7.64
C LYS A 35 -16.39 7.89 -8.66
N MET A 36 -16.11 6.67 -9.10
CA MET A 36 -15.12 6.40 -10.15
C MET A 36 -15.62 6.97 -11.48
N ARG A 37 -14.73 7.64 -12.20
CA ARG A 37 -14.98 8.16 -13.56
C ARG A 37 -14.30 7.25 -14.58
N GLU A 38 -14.90 7.13 -15.76
CA GLU A 38 -14.29 6.36 -16.84
C GLU A 38 -12.94 6.96 -17.26
N ARG A 39 -12.01 6.09 -17.66
CA ARG A 39 -10.70 6.50 -18.17
C ARG A 39 -10.87 7.16 -19.53
N PHE A 40 -10.46 8.42 -19.66
CA PHE A 40 -10.57 9.17 -20.92
C PHE A 40 -9.43 8.87 -21.92
N ALA A 41 -8.23 8.55 -21.45
CA ALA A 41 -7.06 8.31 -22.29
C ALA A 41 -6.02 7.40 -21.61
N GLY A 42 -5.06 6.91 -22.40
CA GLY A 42 -3.96 6.06 -21.93
C GLY A 42 -4.20 4.55 -22.12
N LYS A 43 -3.11 3.79 -22.09
CA LYS A 43 -3.14 2.30 -22.11
C LYS A 43 -2.67 1.80 -20.75
N SER A 44 -3.12 0.61 -20.37
CA SER A 44 -2.63 -0.02 -19.15
C SER A 44 -1.13 -0.31 -19.29
N SER A 45 -0.33 0.13 -18.31
CA SER A 45 1.11 -0.19 -18.26
C SER A 45 1.38 -1.65 -17.87
N ILE A 46 0.32 -2.38 -17.48
CA ILE A 46 0.40 -3.77 -17.03
C ILE A 46 -0.24 -4.70 -18.06
N SER A 47 0.54 -5.65 -18.57
CA SER A 47 0.05 -6.72 -19.45
C SER A 47 -0.68 -7.79 -18.63
N ALA A 48 -1.49 -8.65 -19.28
CA ALA A 48 -2.29 -9.67 -18.60
C ALA A 48 -1.43 -10.68 -17.80
N LEU A 49 -0.22 -11.00 -18.26
CA LEU A 49 0.73 -11.82 -17.48
C LEU A 49 1.45 -10.99 -16.42
N GLY A 50 1.73 -9.71 -16.73
CA GLY A 50 2.29 -8.76 -15.78
C GLY A 50 1.38 -8.52 -14.56
N SER A 51 0.05 -8.60 -14.71
CA SER A 51 -0.88 -8.41 -13.61
C SER A 51 -0.83 -9.53 -12.58
N VAL A 52 -0.63 -10.78 -13.01
CA VAL A 52 -0.47 -11.90 -12.07
C VAL A 52 0.82 -11.75 -11.27
N TYR A 53 1.93 -11.47 -11.97
CA TYR A 53 3.23 -11.23 -11.32
C TYR A 53 3.17 -10.06 -10.33
N TYR A 54 2.54 -8.96 -10.73
CA TYR A 54 2.31 -7.80 -9.88
C TYR A 54 1.49 -8.16 -8.62
N MET A 55 0.38 -8.88 -8.77
CA MET A 55 -0.45 -9.27 -7.64
C MET A 55 0.33 -10.12 -6.63
N ILE A 56 1.15 -11.06 -7.10
CA ILE A 56 2.01 -11.87 -6.22
C ILE A 56 3.03 -10.98 -5.50
N LYS A 57 3.70 -10.06 -6.20
CA LYS A 57 4.64 -9.12 -5.58
C LYS A 57 3.99 -8.27 -4.49
N VAL A 58 2.84 -7.66 -4.78
CA VAL A 58 2.13 -6.78 -3.83
C VAL A 58 1.73 -7.57 -2.58
N MET A 59 1.17 -8.78 -2.75
CA MET A 59 0.81 -9.63 -1.61
C MET A 59 2.03 -9.98 -0.74
N LEU A 60 3.16 -10.33 -1.36
CA LEU A 60 4.40 -10.63 -0.64
C LEU A 60 4.94 -9.41 0.10
N ALA A 61 4.92 -8.22 -0.53
CA ALA A 61 5.36 -6.98 0.09
C ALA A 61 4.52 -6.62 1.33
N MET A 62 3.19 -6.67 1.20
CA MET A 62 2.26 -6.46 2.32
C MET A 62 2.50 -7.49 3.45
N PHE A 63 2.74 -8.76 3.09
CA PHE A 63 3.02 -9.82 4.06
C PHE A 63 4.32 -9.57 4.85
N PHE A 64 5.40 -9.14 4.19
CA PHE A 64 6.65 -8.82 4.89
C PHE A 64 6.51 -7.65 5.88
N ILE A 65 5.71 -6.63 5.54
CA ILE A 65 5.42 -5.53 6.48
C ILE A 65 4.56 -6.01 7.64
N ALA A 66 3.59 -6.88 7.37
CA ALA A 66 2.80 -7.53 8.40
C ALA A 66 3.66 -8.36 9.36
N LEU A 67 4.86 -8.81 8.96
CA LEU A 67 5.83 -9.49 9.84
C LEU A 67 6.81 -8.56 10.57
N ARG A 68 7.01 -7.32 10.11
CA ARG A 68 7.95 -6.34 10.70
C ARG A 68 7.68 -6.10 12.20
N LYS A 69 8.67 -5.75 13.03
CA LYS A 69 8.37 -5.51 14.46
C LYS A 69 7.47 -4.29 14.63
N HIS A 70 6.48 -4.37 15.54
CA HIS A 70 5.67 -3.22 15.94
C HIS A 70 6.59 -2.11 16.45
N LYS A 71 6.44 -0.89 15.94
CA LYS A 71 7.24 0.26 16.35
C LYS A 71 6.28 1.26 16.99
N LYS A 72 6.14 1.16 18.32
CA LYS A 72 5.30 2.11 19.09
C LYS A 72 5.75 3.54 18.78
N MET A 73 4.79 4.42 18.57
CA MET A 73 5.04 5.85 18.68
C MET A 73 5.45 6.13 20.13
N ASP A 74 6.71 6.50 20.35
CA ASP A 74 7.15 7.18 21.58
C ASP A 74 6.71 8.65 21.55
#